data_AF-A0A544ZEA4-F1
#
_entry.id   AF-A0A544ZEA4-F1
#
_cell.length_a   1.000
_cell.length_b   1.000
_cell.length_c   1.000
_cell.angle_alpha   90.00
_cell.angle_beta   90.00
_cell.angle_gamma   90.00
#
_symmetry.space_group_name_H-M   'P 1'
#
loop_
_entity.id
_entity.type
_entity.pdbx_description
1 polymer ?
#
loop_
_entity_poly.entity_id
_entity_poly.type
_entity_poly.pdbx_seq_one_letter_code
_entity_poly.pdbx_strand_id
1 'polypeptide(L)'
;MGGNIKGRSAPNTLVALARRPALRNLAGGRRGAFTALTLASYPALLAAAVWPLPATFAVLVPLSYAAEAALPGRAAGALSRAHLGATVRFLSRETAAVVLLARLAPGRPLWFAALAAGLFLFHGLRAVQTWLAEHVDRRHNQMPVVTRNIELPALRIPPAPPRALLTWRGARLLHLDALAVVPAAATAPLGLGWTGVAGAVAALVLEITAVVALLAHARRARHLGDRRRVLAAVDDWVAAYRPEVVMYFSGPVTAVYQATMWLGTLERITPRTLVVLRDRPLATALGTTTLPVVCIPSSVDLMNFRALDGVRVALFPANVGNNIHMLRVPGVRSVFIGHGDSDKEASFNPYTKVYDEVWVAGPAGRDRYLRAQVGVRDEAVEEVGRPQLAEVSRTSPYAEGAAPHRTVLYAPTWEGWSDDLFHSSLVAMGPAIVRALLDRRVRVIYKPHPLTGHRSPAARAAHRKITALLQESAGMSHVVVTGRKPSLYECFNEADVLVSDISSVVSDFVASGKPYVVANVAGLPADRFRERYPAAGAAYLLGPDLAELPDILRRLDVPGEDDMAAARRALRAYLLGADHPDPLARFEEAVRRAAARAEARARSLGLEALAPSARD
;
A
#
# COMPACT_ATOMS: atom_id res chain seq x y z
N MET A 1 -9.84 41.19 22.03
CA MET A 1 -11.11 41.62 22.64
C MET A 1 -12.07 40.44 22.66
N GLY A 2 -12.61 40.09 23.84
CA GLY A 2 -13.71 39.13 24.09
C GLY A 2 -13.44 37.67 23.71
N GLY A 3 -13.29 36.68 24.60
CA GLY A 3 -13.84 36.51 25.93
C GLY A 3 -15.08 35.63 25.88
N ASN A 4 -14.93 34.30 26.00
CA ASN A 4 -15.98 33.47 26.61
C ASN A 4 -15.38 32.21 27.24
N ILE A 5 -15.15 32.31 28.55
CA ILE A 5 -14.77 31.21 29.44
C ILE A 5 -16.09 30.76 30.11
N LYS A 6 -16.52 29.53 29.87
CA LYS A 6 -17.46 28.85 30.78
C LYS A 6 -16.79 27.64 31.41
N GLY A 7 -16.86 27.63 32.74
CA GLY A 7 -16.04 26.87 33.66
C GLY A 7 -16.06 25.36 33.49
N ARG A 8 -14.88 24.77 33.62
CA ARG A 8 -14.70 23.35 33.96
C ARG A 8 -14.56 23.26 35.48
N SER A 9 -15.56 22.68 36.14
CA SER A 9 -15.36 22.02 37.42
C SER A 9 -14.80 20.61 37.16
N ALA A 10 -13.84 20.19 37.98
CA ALA A 10 -13.30 18.84 38.04
C ALA A 10 -13.15 18.45 39.54
N PRO A 11 -13.05 17.18 39.93
CA PRO A 11 -13.62 15.97 39.31
C PRO A 11 -14.30 15.03 40.34
N ASN A 12 -15.38 14.35 39.94
CA ASN A 12 -15.82 13.11 40.60
C ASN A 12 -14.97 11.94 40.08
N THR A 13 -13.73 11.84 40.52
CA THR A 13 -12.70 10.92 39.98
C THR A 13 -12.85 9.47 40.42
N LEU A 14 -13.77 9.13 41.33
CA LEU A 14 -13.93 7.76 41.83
C LEU A 14 -15.03 6.96 41.10
N VAL A 15 -16.04 7.62 40.53
CA VAL A 15 -17.15 6.92 39.83
C VAL A 15 -16.88 6.75 38.32
N ALA A 16 -15.96 7.54 37.74
CA ALA A 16 -15.61 7.47 36.32
C ALA A 16 -14.69 6.27 35.95
N LEU A 17 -14.03 5.65 36.93
CA LEU A 17 -13.21 4.45 36.71
C LEU A 17 -14.05 3.18 36.48
N ALA A 18 -15.29 3.14 36.96
CA ALA A 18 -16.19 1.98 36.84
C ALA A 18 -16.98 1.92 35.51
N ARG A 19 -16.94 2.99 34.68
CA ARG A 19 -17.75 3.09 33.44
C ARG A 19 -16.94 3.04 32.14
N ARG A 20 -15.79 2.36 32.12
CA ARG A 20 -15.08 2.11 30.84
C ARG A 20 -15.73 0.95 30.08
N PRO A 21 -16.17 1.13 28.82
CA PRO A 21 -16.74 0.07 27.97
C PRO A 21 -15.75 -1.04 27.57
N ALA A 22 -14.50 -0.97 28.03
CA ALA A 22 -13.43 -1.89 27.66
C ALA A 22 -13.55 -3.30 28.28
N LEU A 23 -14.25 -3.46 29.41
CA LEU A 23 -14.41 -4.76 30.09
C LEU A 23 -15.70 -5.49 29.71
N ARG A 24 -16.77 -4.76 29.37
CA ARG A 24 -18.10 -5.34 29.08
C ARG A 24 -18.14 -6.14 27.77
N ASN A 25 -17.30 -5.79 26.78
CA ASN A 25 -17.23 -6.49 25.49
C ASN A 25 -16.35 -7.75 25.49
N LEU A 26 -15.83 -8.17 26.65
CA LEU A 26 -15.01 -9.38 26.79
C LEU A 26 -15.82 -10.61 27.21
N ALA A 27 -17.13 -10.49 27.46
CA ALA A 27 -17.93 -11.55 28.09
C ALA A 27 -18.70 -12.48 27.12
N GLY A 28 -18.56 -12.34 25.79
CA GLY A 28 -19.31 -13.13 24.81
C GLY A 28 -18.48 -14.21 24.10
N GLY A 29 -18.84 -15.49 24.26
CA GLY A 29 -18.32 -16.62 23.48
C GLY A 29 -16.96 -17.17 23.94
N ARG A 30 -16.40 -18.14 23.18
CA ARG A 30 -15.11 -18.83 23.48
C ARG A 30 -13.95 -17.89 23.85
N ARG A 31 -13.91 -16.69 23.27
CA ARG A 31 -12.87 -15.67 23.51
C ARG A 31 -12.98 -15.00 24.89
N GLY A 32 -14.18 -14.87 25.42
CA GLY A 32 -14.40 -14.39 26.78
C GLY A 32 -14.02 -15.42 27.84
N ALA A 33 -14.29 -16.69 27.56
CA ALA A 33 -13.89 -17.80 28.43
C ALA A 33 -12.37 -17.85 28.65
N PHE A 34 -11.56 -17.71 27.60
CA PHE A 34 -10.10 -17.67 27.76
C PHE A 34 -9.62 -16.44 28.53
N THR A 35 -10.25 -15.28 28.34
CA THR A 35 -9.89 -14.07 29.10
C THR A 35 -10.20 -14.23 30.59
N ALA A 36 -11.38 -14.79 30.92
CA ALA A 36 -11.77 -15.09 32.28
C ALA A 36 -10.86 -16.16 32.92
N LEU A 37 -10.53 -17.22 32.17
CA LEU A 37 -9.63 -18.27 32.62
C LEU A 37 -8.23 -17.74 32.91
N THR A 38 -7.68 -16.89 32.03
CA THR A 38 -6.39 -16.22 32.26
C THR A 38 -6.42 -15.38 33.54
N LEU A 39 -7.46 -14.55 33.73
CA LEU A 39 -7.58 -13.73 34.94
C LEU A 39 -7.77 -14.55 36.22
N ALA A 40 -8.57 -15.63 36.17
CA ALA A 40 -8.81 -16.51 37.29
C ALA A 40 -7.58 -17.35 37.67
N SER A 41 -6.70 -17.63 36.71
CA SER A 41 -5.52 -18.46 36.95
C SER A 41 -4.53 -17.82 37.94
N TYR A 42 -4.38 -16.49 37.97
CA TYR A 42 -3.44 -15.80 38.87
C TYR A 42 -3.78 -15.96 40.36
N PRO A 43 -4.98 -15.59 40.84
CA PRO A 43 -5.34 -15.79 42.23
C PRO A 43 -5.43 -17.28 42.59
N ALA A 44 -5.85 -18.14 41.66
CA ALA A 44 -5.90 -19.58 41.90
C ALA A 44 -4.50 -20.19 42.12
N LEU A 45 -3.52 -19.83 41.28
CA LEU A 45 -2.13 -20.24 41.44
C LEU A 45 -1.54 -19.71 42.75
N LEU A 46 -1.78 -18.45 43.07
CA LEU A 46 -1.29 -17.86 44.32
C LEU A 46 -1.92 -18.53 45.56
N ALA A 47 -3.23 -18.81 45.53
CA ALA A 47 -3.92 -19.50 46.62
C ALA A 47 -3.36 -20.92 46.82
N ALA A 48 -3.15 -21.68 45.74
CA ALA A 48 -2.54 -23.01 45.78
C ALA A 48 -1.05 -23.00 46.16
N ALA A 49 -0.38 -21.85 46.09
CA ALA A 49 0.98 -21.67 46.57
C ALA A 49 1.04 -21.30 48.05
N VAL A 50 0.19 -20.37 48.49
CA VAL A 50 0.10 -19.90 49.89
C VAL A 50 -0.44 -21.02 50.79
N TRP A 51 -1.51 -21.68 50.34
CA TRP A 51 -1.98 -22.95 50.89
C TRP A 51 -1.31 -24.05 50.09
N PRO A 52 -0.24 -24.70 50.58
CA PRO A 52 0.68 -25.50 49.76
C PRO A 52 -0.01 -26.74 49.20
N LEU A 53 -0.69 -26.58 48.06
CA LEU A 53 -1.49 -27.59 47.36
C LEU A 53 -0.78 -27.97 46.05
N PRO A 54 0.33 -28.75 46.11
CA PRO A 54 1.21 -28.93 44.97
C PRO A 54 0.56 -29.68 43.81
N ALA A 55 -0.34 -30.63 44.06
CA ALA A 55 -1.09 -31.32 43.01
C ALA A 55 -2.02 -30.37 42.25
N THR A 56 -2.75 -29.52 42.97
CA THR A 56 -3.61 -28.48 42.37
C THR A 56 -2.78 -27.50 41.55
N PHE A 57 -1.64 -27.06 42.10
CA PHE A 57 -0.73 -26.15 41.41
C PHE A 57 -0.17 -26.77 40.11
N ALA A 58 0.23 -28.04 40.13
CA ALA A 58 0.72 -28.79 38.98
C ALA A 58 -0.29 -28.85 37.82
N VAL A 59 -1.60 -28.87 38.12
CA VAL A 59 -2.68 -28.81 37.12
C VAL A 59 -2.92 -27.38 36.64
N LEU A 60 -2.95 -26.41 37.56
CA LEU A 60 -3.26 -25.02 37.23
C LEU A 60 -2.19 -24.33 36.37
N VAL A 61 -0.91 -24.66 36.56
CA VAL A 61 0.21 -24.05 35.81
C VAL A 61 0.08 -24.24 34.29
N PRO A 62 0.02 -25.47 33.74
CA PRO A 62 -0.09 -25.67 32.30
C PRO A 62 -1.40 -25.09 31.73
N LEU A 63 -2.51 -25.15 32.47
CA LEU A 63 -3.76 -24.49 32.09
C LEU A 63 -3.59 -22.97 31.97
N SER A 64 -2.84 -22.35 32.87
CA SER A 64 -2.57 -20.91 32.83
C SER A 64 -1.75 -20.50 31.60
N TYR A 65 -0.82 -21.34 31.12
CA TYR A 65 -0.07 -21.10 29.89
C TYR A 65 -0.92 -21.33 28.65
N ALA A 66 -1.77 -22.36 28.64
CA ALA A 66 -2.70 -22.61 27.54
C ALA A 66 -3.71 -21.45 27.40
N ALA A 67 -4.22 -20.93 28.52
CA ALA A 67 -5.10 -19.76 28.55
C ALA A 67 -4.40 -18.50 28.02
N GLU A 68 -3.13 -18.30 28.38
CA GLU A 68 -2.30 -17.20 27.89
C GLU A 68 -2.09 -17.28 26.38
N ALA A 69 -1.73 -18.45 25.85
CA ALA A 69 -1.51 -18.67 24.42
C ALA A 69 -2.79 -18.48 23.58
N ALA A 70 -3.96 -18.79 24.16
CA ALA A 70 -5.26 -18.61 23.53
C ALA A 70 -5.85 -17.19 23.70
N LEU A 71 -5.16 -16.28 24.40
CA LEU A 71 -5.68 -14.96 24.73
C LEU A 71 -5.82 -14.07 23.48
N PRO A 72 -7.03 -13.55 23.16
CA PRO A 72 -7.20 -12.68 22.00
C PRO A 72 -6.40 -11.38 22.11
N GLY A 73 -5.79 -10.91 21.02
CA GLY A 73 -4.95 -9.70 21.02
C GLY A 73 -5.64 -8.43 21.55
N ARG A 74 -6.95 -8.27 21.31
CA ARG A 74 -7.75 -7.16 21.87
C ARG A 74 -7.83 -7.24 23.40
N ALA A 75 -8.02 -8.44 23.94
CA ALA A 75 -8.08 -8.69 25.38
C ALA A 75 -6.69 -8.48 26.01
N ALA A 76 -5.64 -9.04 25.40
CA ALA A 76 -4.26 -8.82 25.82
C ALA A 76 -3.89 -7.32 25.88
N GLY A 77 -4.30 -6.54 24.87
CA GLY A 77 -4.11 -5.10 24.85
C GLY A 77 -4.91 -4.36 25.92
N ALA A 78 -6.13 -4.79 26.23
CA ALA A 78 -6.94 -4.24 27.33
C ALA A 78 -6.30 -4.51 28.70
N LEU A 79 -5.83 -5.74 28.94
CA LEU A 79 -5.11 -6.10 30.16
C LEU A 79 -3.82 -5.31 30.32
N SER A 80 -3.06 -5.12 29.24
CA SER A 80 -1.85 -4.29 29.27
C SER A 80 -2.14 -2.84 29.66
N ARG A 81 -3.27 -2.26 29.22
CA ARG A 81 -3.71 -0.92 29.64
C ARG A 81 -4.20 -0.87 31.08
N ALA A 82 -4.61 -2.00 31.63
CA ALA A 82 -4.99 -2.16 33.03
C ALA A 82 -3.80 -2.57 33.92
N HIS A 83 -2.56 -2.32 33.48
CA HIS A 83 -1.31 -2.69 34.17
C HIS A 83 -1.08 -4.19 34.36
N LEU A 84 -1.93 -5.05 33.80
CA LEU A 84 -1.76 -6.50 33.73
C LEU A 84 -1.13 -6.89 32.40
N GLY A 85 0.00 -6.27 32.05
CA GLY A 85 0.76 -6.61 30.83
C GLY A 85 1.33 -8.03 30.86
N ALA A 86 1.80 -8.54 29.72
CA ALA A 86 2.32 -9.91 29.63
C ALA A 86 3.42 -10.18 30.66
N THR A 87 4.40 -9.29 30.82
CA THR A 87 5.47 -9.43 31.82
C THR A 87 4.92 -9.62 33.24
N VAL A 88 3.94 -8.82 33.68
CA VAL A 88 3.35 -8.91 35.03
C VAL A 88 2.64 -10.25 35.23
N ARG A 89 1.92 -10.71 34.21
CA ARG A 89 1.21 -12.00 34.22
C ARG A 89 2.16 -13.19 34.35
N PHE A 90 3.29 -13.16 33.65
CA PHE A 90 4.33 -14.20 33.77
C PHE A 90 5.05 -14.14 35.12
N LEU A 91 5.47 -12.94 35.56
CA LEU A 91 6.05 -12.74 36.89
C LEU A 91 5.13 -13.23 38.02
N SER A 92 3.81 -13.11 37.86
CA SER A 92 2.83 -13.61 38.82
C SER A 92 2.84 -15.16 38.91
N ARG A 93 3.00 -15.86 37.79
CA ARG A 93 3.15 -17.33 37.75
C ARG A 93 4.46 -17.76 38.40
N GLU A 94 5.55 -17.10 38.03
CA GLU A 94 6.89 -17.35 38.61
C GLU A 94 6.90 -17.11 40.12
N THR A 95 6.30 -16.00 40.58
CA THR A 95 6.18 -15.68 42.00
C THR A 95 5.38 -16.73 42.74
N ALA A 96 4.23 -17.17 42.20
CA ALA A 96 3.43 -18.22 42.81
C ALA A 96 4.21 -19.54 42.90
N ALA A 97 4.99 -19.89 41.87
CA ALA A 97 5.84 -21.10 41.89
C ALA A 97 6.95 -21.01 42.95
N VAL A 98 7.62 -19.86 43.06
CA VAL A 98 8.64 -19.61 44.10
C VAL A 98 8.02 -19.68 45.49
N VAL A 99 6.83 -19.11 45.70
CA VAL A 99 6.11 -19.19 46.98
C VAL A 99 5.78 -20.64 47.33
N LEU A 100 5.24 -21.43 46.41
CA LEU A 100 4.93 -22.84 46.65
C LEU A 100 6.19 -23.62 47.07
N LEU A 101 7.28 -23.49 46.31
CA LEU A 101 8.53 -24.19 46.62
C LEU A 101 9.13 -23.75 47.97
N ALA A 102 9.01 -22.47 48.33
CA ALA A 102 9.44 -21.98 49.63
C ALA A 102 8.65 -22.61 50.79
N ARG A 103 7.40 -23.02 50.56
CA ARG A 103 6.56 -23.71 51.54
C ARG A 103 6.85 -25.21 51.62
N LEU A 104 7.25 -25.83 50.52
CA LEU A 104 7.49 -27.28 50.42
C LEU A 104 8.92 -27.70 50.75
N ALA A 105 9.90 -26.80 50.66
CA ALA A 105 11.32 -27.08 50.91
C ALA A 105 11.80 -26.39 52.22
N PRO A 106 11.46 -26.93 53.40
CA PRO A 106 11.96 -26.39 54.67
C PRO A 106 13.50 -26.46 54.69
N GLY A 107 14.14 -25.35 55.06
CA GLY A 107 15.61 -25.22 55.05
C GLY A 107 16.20 -24.47 53.85
N ARG A 108 15.39 -24.12 52.82
CA ARG A 108 15.79 -23.29 51.67
C ARG A 108 17.15 -23.71 51.05
N PRO A 109 17.24 -24.93 50.54
CA PRO A 109 18.46 -25.45 49.94
C PRO A 109 18.96 -24.54 48.79
N LEU A 110 20.26 -24.58 48.49
CA LEU A 110 20.89 -23.71 47.49
C LEU A 110 20.17 -23.70 46.13
N TRP A 111 19.61 -24.84 45.71
CA TRP A 111 18.86 -24.94 44.45
C TRP A 111 17.62 -24.02 44.41
N PHE A 112 16.98 -23.74 45.55
CA PHE A 112 15.83 -22.84 45.62
C PHE A 112 16.25 -21.40 45.30
N ALA A 113 17.36 -20.94 45.90
CA ALA A 113 17.94 -19.63 45.60
C ALA A 113 18.39 -19.55 44.14
N ALA A 114 18.99 -20.63 43.61
CA ALA A 114 19.41 -20.72 42.22
C ALA A 114 18.23 -20.61 41.23
N LEU A 115 17.09 -21.24 41.53
CA LEU A 115 15.88 -21.12 40.71
C LEU A 115 15.36 -19.68 40.68
N ALA A 116 15.18 -19.07 41.86
CA ALA A 116 14.69 -17.69 41.96
C ALA A 116 15.64 -16.70 41.24
N ALA A 117 16.96 -16.86 41.44
CA ALA A 117 17.96 -16.08 40.73
C ALA A 117 17.93 -16.32 39.21
N GLY A 118 17.73 -17.57 38.77
CA GLY A 118 17.62 -17.94 37.36
C GLY A 118 16.42 -17.30 36.67
N LEU A 119 15.24 -17.34 37.31
CA LEU A 119 14.03 -16.67 36.81
C LEU A 119 14.20 -15.14 36.74
N PHE A 120 14.86 -14.53 37.72
CA PHE A 120 15.17 -13.11 37.68
C PHE A 120 16.15 -12.77 36.54
N LEU A 121 17.23 -13.55 36.39
CA LEU A 121 18.23 -13.37 35.34
C LEU A 121 17.63 -13.51 33.94
N PHE A 122 16.69 -14.44 33.77
CA PHE A 122 15.93 -14.64 32.53
C PHE A 122 15.24 -13.34 32.07
N HIS A 123 14.60 -12.58 32.97
CA HIS A 123 14.01 -11.29 32.56
C HIS A 123 15.04 -10.25 32.15
N GLY A 124 16.22 -10.26 32.75
CA GLY A 124 17.34 -9.40 32.37
C GLY A 124 17.85 -9.72 30.96
N LEU A 125 18.13 -11.00 30.70
CA LEU A 125 18.55 -11.48 29.38
C LEU A 125 17.48 -11.26 28.31
N ARG A 126 16.20 -11.43 28.63
CA ARG A 126 15.07 -11.13 27.74
C ARG A 126 15.03 -9.69 27.30
N ALA A 127 15.28 -8.76 28.23
CA ALA A 127 15.32 -7.34 27.92
C ALA A 127 16.47 -7.04 26.94
N VAL A 128 17.64 -7.62 27.18
CA VAL A 128 18.81 -7.51 26.29
C VAL A 128 18.52 -8.12 24.91
N GLN A 129 17.92 -9.32 24.86
CA GLN A 129 17.53 -9.99 23.63
C GLN A 129 16.54 -9.15 22.82
N THR A 130 15.49 -8.63 23.47
CA THR A 130 14.46 -7.84 22.81
C THR A 130 15.04 -6.53 22.26
N TRP A 131 15.88 -5.86 23.05
CA TRP A 131 16.59 -4.65 22.61
C TRP A 131 17.53 -4.93 21.43
N LEU A 132 18.31 -6.02 21.48
CA LEU A 132 19.20 -6.42 20.39
C LEU A 132 18.43 -6.78 19.12
N ALA A 133 17.35 -7.55 19.24
CA ALA A 133 16.50 -7.92 18.11
C ALA A 133 15.92 -6.67 17.45
N GLU A 134 15.40 -5.72 18.22
CA GLU A 134 14.91 -4.45 17.70
C GLU A 134 16.04 -3.60 17.10
N HIS A 135 17.22 -3.57 17.73
CA HIS A 135 18.37 -2.85 17.21
C HIS A 135 18.80 -3.38 15.84
N VAL A 136 18.96 -4.69 15.68
CA VAL A 136 19.35 -5.33 14.42
C VAL A 136 18.25 -5.14 13.36
N ASP A 137 16.99 -5.33 13.74
CA ASP A 137 15.83 -5.11 12.86
C ASP A 137 15.80 -3.68 12.32
N ARG A 138 16.01 -2.67 13.18
CA ARG A 138 16.12 -1.26 12.76
C ARG A 138 17.30 -1.03 11.82
N ARG A 139 18.46 -1.64 12.07
CA ARG A 139 19.65 -1.48 11.20
C ARG A 139 19.42 -2.01 9.79
N HIS A 140 18.70 -3.12 9.64
CA HIS A 140 18.40 -3.70 8.33
C HIS A 140 17.20 -3.03 7.64
N ASN A 141 16.12 -2.79 8.38
CA ASN A 141 14.83 -2.39 7.80
C ASN A 141 14.55 -0.87 7.85
N GLN A 142 15.33 -0.10 8.62
CA GLN A 142 15.19 1.35 8.75
C GLN A 142 16.43 2.11 8.28
N MET A 143 17.23 1.53 7.37
CA MET A 143 18.30 2.24 6.67
C MET A 143 17.78 3.57 6.09
N PRO A 144 18.58 4.65 6.04
CA PRO A 144 18.11 5.97 5.59
C PRO A 144 17.49 5.97 4.19
N VAL A 145 17.91 5.02 3.35
CA VAL A 145 17.43 4.83 1.98
C VAL A 145 16.97 3.39 1.80
N VAL A 146 15.93 3.20 0.99
CA VAL A 146 15.54 1.88 0.46
C VAL A 146 15.77 1.90 -1.04
N THR A 147 16.42 0.88 -1.59
CA THR A 147 16.70 0.80 -3.03
C THR A 147 16.04 -0.42 -3.67
N ARG A 148 15.77 -0.35 -4.98
CA ARG A 148 15.45 -1.50 -5.86
C ARG A 148 16.25 -1.39 -7.14
N ASN A 149 16.68 -2.53 -7.67
CA ASN A 149 17.49 -2.61 -8.90
C ASN A 149 18.78 -1.79 -8.82
N ILE A 150 19.35 -1.68 -7.62
CA ILE A 150 20.60 -0.97 -7.34
C ILE A 150 21.45 -1.87 -6.46
N GLU A 151 22.61 -2.24 -6.96
CA GLU A 151 23.59 -3.04 -6.22
C GLU A 151 24.58 -2.11 -5.52
N LEU A 152 24.75 -2.31 -4.21
CA LEU A 152 25.61 -1.48 -3.36
C LEU A 152 26.73 -2.33 -2.73
N PRO A 153 27.68 -2.87 -3.52
CA PRO A 153 28.75 -3.72 -3.01
C PRO A 153 29.63 -3.00 -1.97
N ALA A 154 29.79 -1.67 -2.10
CA ALA A 154 30.51 -0.84 -1.15
C ALA A 154 29.95 -0.87 0.29
N LEU A 155 28.65 -1.17 0.43
CA LEU A 155 28.02 -1.30 1.74
C LEU A 155 28.19 -2.69 2.36
N ARG A 156 28.58 -3.73 1.60
CA ARG A 156 28.76 -5.11 2.10
C ARG A 156 27.63 -5.52 3.05
N ILE A 157 26.39 -5.40 2.60
CA ILE A 157 25.20 -5.63 3.43
C ILE A 157 25.20 -7.11 3.86
N PRO A 158 25.35 -7.42 5.16
CA PRO A 158 25.35 -8.81 5.62
C PRO A 158 23.95 -9.43 5.47
N PRO A 159 23.85 -10.77 5.44
CA PRO A 159 22.56 -11.43 5.44
C PRO A 159 21.76 -11.05 6.70
N ALA A 160 20.47 -10.79 6.50
CA ALA A 160 19.55 -10.52 7.61
C ALA A 160 19.48 -11.72 8.56
N PRO A 161 19.29 -11.51 9.87
CA PRO A 161 19.11 -12.61 10.81
C PRO A 161 17.86 -13.44 10.47
N PRO A 162 17.85 -14.74 10.82
CA PRO A 162 16.67 -15.58 10.69
C PRO A 162 15.43 -14.91 11.30
N ARG A 163 14.30 -14.96 10.57
CA ARG A 163 13.04 -14.35 11.03
C ARG A 163 12.61 -14.84 12.42
N ALA A 164 12.93 -16.08 12.77
CA ALA A 164 12.66 -16.62 14.10
C ALA A 164 13.31 -15.77 15.22
N LEU A 165 14.58 -15.39 15.09
CA LEU A 165 15.30 -14.57 16.07
C LEU A 165 14.72 -13.16 16.24
N LEU A 166 14.16 -12.59 15.17
CA LEU A 166 13.52 -11.28 15.21
C LEU A 166 12.06 -11.33 15.70
N THR A 167 11.36 -12.44 15.46
CA THR A 167 9.92 -12.58 15.76
C THR A 167 9.66 -13.19 17.13
N TRP A 168 10.57 -14.03 17.65
CA TRP A 168 10.57 -14.49 19.03
C TRP A 168 11.20 -13.42 19.93
N ARG A 169 10.44 -12.35 20.18
CA ARG A 169 10.78 -11.26 21.09
C ARG A 169 9.57 -10.89 21.96
N GLY A 170 9.80 -10.16 23.06
CA GLY A 170 8.72 -9.69 23.92
C GLY A 170 7.87 -10.82 24.51
N ALA A 171 6.57 -10.85 24.21
CA ALA A 171 5.62 -11.78 24.82
C ALA A 171 5.81 -13.25 24.41
N ARG A 172 6.36 -13.53 23.22
CA ARG A 172 6.63 -14.91 22.79
C ARG A 172 7.80 -15.53 23.55
N LEU A 173 8.81 -14.71 23.84
CA LEU A 173 10.01 -15.16 24.55
C LEU A 173 9.70 -15.49 26.02
N LEU A 174 8.70 -14.81 26.61
CA LEU A 174 8.26 -15.07 27.97
C LEU A 174 7.90 -16.54 28.22
N HIS A 175 7.38 -17.27 27.23
CA HIS A 175 7.02 -18.69 27.36
C HIS A 175 8.20 -19.63 27.63
N LEU A 176 9.45 -19.17 27.54
CA LEU A 176 10.60 -19.96 27.95
C LEU A 176 10.66 -20.19 29.47
N ASP A 177 10.00 -19.34 30.28
CA ASP A 177 9.88 -19.54 31.73
C ASP A 177 9.16 -20.86 32.07
N ALA A 178 8.27 -21.33 31.20
CA ALA A 178 7.53 -22.58 31.35
C ALA A 178 8.47 -23.78 31.46
N LEU A 179 9.67 -23.72 30.85
CA LEU A 179 10.70 -24.74 31.01
C LEU A 179 11.14 -24.88 32.47
N ALA A 180 11.11 -23.80 33.26
CA ALA A 180 11.43 -23.81 34.68
C ALA A 180 10.19 -24.06 35.55
N VAL A 181 9.10 -23.33 35.29
CA VAL A 181 7.91 -23.29 36.14
C VAL A 181 7.10 -24.59 36.05
N VAL A 182 6.95 -25.19 34.86
CA VAL A 182 6.14 -26.41 34.67
C VAL A 182 6.80 -27.63 35.32
N PRO A 183 8.09 -27.94 35.10
CA PRO A 183 8.73 -29.06 35.77
C PRO A 183 8.78 -28.87 37.28
N ALA A 184 9.12 -27.67 37.76
CA ALA A 184 9.09 -27.33 39.18
C ALA A 184 7.74 -27.63 39.83
N ALA A 185 6.64 -27.22 39.18
CA ALA A 185 5.29 -27.46 39.64
C ALA A 185 4.91 -28.95 39.62
N ALA A 186 5.22 -29.64 38.53
CA ALA A 186 4.84 -31.04 38.32
C ALA A 186 5.55 -32.01 39.28
N THR A 187 6.81 -31.72 39.63
CA THR A 187 7.62 -32.61 40.48
C THR A 187 7.72 -32.15 41.94
N ALA A 188 7.17 -30.97 42.28
CA ALA A 188 7.05 -30.48 43.64
C ALA A 188 6.37 -31.48 44.62
N PRO A 189 5.27 -32.18 44.27
CA PRO A 189 4.68 -33.20 45.15
C PRO A 189 5.63 -34.35 45.51
N LEU A 190 6.64 -34.59 44.68
CA LEU A 190 7.60 -35.69 44.83
C LEU A 190 8.88 -35.24 45.55
N GLY A 191 8.95 -34.00 46.05
CA GLY A 191 10.17 -33.42 46.63
C GLY A 191 11.27 -33.10 45.61
N LEU A 192 10.98 -33.25 44.31
CA LEU A 192 11.91 -33.06 43.21
C LEU A 192 11.80 -31.66 42.59
N GLY A 193 11.53 -30.63 43.39
CA GLY A 193 11.37 -29.25 42.91
C GLY A 193 12.63 -28.65 42.26
N TRP A 194 13.80 -29.25 42.49
CA TRP A 194 15.07 -28.87 41.87
C TRP A 194 15.07 -29.00 40.35
N THR A 195 14.17 -29.80 39.75
CA THR A 195 14.02 -29.92 38.29
C THR A 195 13.72 -28.57 37.62
N GLY A 196 13.11 -27.64 38.35
CA GLY A 196 12.93 -26.26 37.90
C GLY A 196 14.24 -25.56 37.59
N VAL A 197 15.32 -25.87 38.32
CA VAL A 197 16.66 -25.31 38.06
C VAL A 197 17.18 -25.78 36.71
N ALA A 198 17.04 -27.07 36.38
CA ALA A 198 17.44 -27.57 35.06
C ALA A 198 16.65 -26.88 33.94
N GLY A 199 15.35 -26.65 34.17
CA GLY A 199 14.48 -25.86 33.31
C GLY A 199 14.91 -24.40 33.13
N ALA A 200 15.25 -23.73 34.23
CA ALA A 200 15.75 -22.36 34.21
C ALA A 200 17.10 -22.26 33.48
N VAL A 201 18.01 -23.20 33.72
CA VAL A 201 19.28 -23.30 32.99
C VAL A 201 19.03 -23.48 31.49
N ALA A 202 18.10 -24.37 31.09
CA ALA A 202 17.75 -24.56 29.69
C ALA A 202 17.19 -23.27 29.05
N ALA A 203 16.28 -22.56 29.74
CA ALA A 203 15.75 -21.28 29.28
C ALA A 203 16.85 -20.23 29.11
N LEU A 204 17.74 -20.08 30.10
CA LEU A 204 18.88 -19.17 30.06
C LEU A 204 19.84 -19.51 28.91
N VAL A 205 20.15 -20.78 28.69
CA VAL A 205 21.03 -21.22 27.58
C VAL A 205 20.43 -20.86 26.22
N LEU A 206 19.13 -21.09 26.02
CA LEU A 206 18.44 -20.73 24.77
C LEU A 206 18.48 -19.21 24.54
N GLU A 207 18.27 -18.43 25.59
CA GLU A 207 18.25 -16.97 25.53
C GLU A 207 19.64 -16.37 25.31
N ILE A 208 20.65 -16.88 26.01
CA ILE A 208 22.06 -16.53 25.79
C ILE A 208 22.46 -16.85 24.36
N THR A 209 22.07 -18.03 23.84
CA THR A 209 22.34 -18.41 22.45
C THR A 209 21.72 -17.41 21.46
N ALA A 210 20.47 -17.01 21.70
CA ALA A 210 19.80 -15.99 20.89
C ALA A 210 20.49 -14.62 20.98
N VAL A 211 20.92 -14.21 22.18
CA VAL A 211 21.67 -12.96 22.42
C VAL A 211 23.01 -12.98 21.69
N VAL A 212 23.78 -14.07 21.79
CA VAL A 212 25.08 -14.22 21.11
C VAL A 212 24.90 -14.17 19.60
N ALA A 213 23.89 -14.87 19.06
CA ALA A 213 23.58 -14.81 17.64
C ALA A 213 23.22 -13.38 17.20
N LEU A 214 22.35 -12.69 17.93
CA LEU A 214 21.96 -11.31 17.63
C LEU A 214 23.14 -10.33 17.76
N LEU A 215 24.03 -10.51 18.73
CA LEU A 215 25.26 -9.73 18.88
C LEU A 215 26.18 -9.90 17.66
N ALA A 216 26.32 -11.13 17.15
CA ALA A 216 27.09 -11.38 15.92
C ALA A 216 26.48 -10.67 14.70
N HIS A 217 25.15 -10.65 14.58
CA HIS A 217 24.47 -9.87 13.54
C HIS A 217 24.61 -8.35 13.74
N ALA A 218 24.45 -7.86 14.97
CA ALA A 218 24.60 -6.44 15.30
C ALA A 218 26.01 -5.93 14.99
N ARG A 219 27.04 -6.71 15.31
CA ARG A 219 28.45 -6.39 14.98
C ARG A 219 28.65 -6.34 13.47
N ARG A 220 28.17 -7.35 12.74
CA ARG A 220 28.27 -7.39 11.26
C ARG A 220 27.54 -6.24 10.57
N ALA A 221 26.45 -5.75 11.14
CA ALA A 221 25.64 -4.65 10.60
C ALA A 221 25.98 -3.27 11.21
N ARG A 222 27.05 -3.16 11.99
CA ARG A 222 27.38 -1.92 12.73
C ARG A 222 27.62 -0.73 11.80
N HIS A 223 28.22 -0.95 10.63
CA HIS A 223 28.47 0.10 9.63
C HIS A 223 27.20 0.57 8.93
N LEU A 224 26.14 -0.24 8.87
CA LEU A 224 24.87 0.15 8.24
C LEU A 224 24.08 1.22 9.00
N GLY A 225 24.42 1.46 10.28
CA GLY A 225 23.84 2.60 11.00
C GLY A 225 24.64 3.88 10.87
N ASP A 226 25.78 3.87 10.17
CA ASP A 226 26.37 5.12 9.71
C ASP A 226 25.53 5.65 8.56
N ARG A 227 24.61 6.54 8.92
CA ARG A 227 23.69 7.19 7.99
C ARG A 227 24.42 7.90 6.85
N ARG A 228 25.54 8.57 7.14
CA ARG A 228 26.30 9.34 6.15
C ARG A 228 26.94 8.39 5.15
N ARG A 229 27.52 7.29 5.63
CA ARG A 229 28.10 6.25 4.76
C ARG A 229 27.05 5.60 3.84
N VAL A 230 25.87 5.25 4.37
CA VAL A 230 24.80 4.66 3.54
C VAL A 230 24.33 5.65 2.49
N LEU A 231 24.09 6.91 2.87
CA LEU A 231 23.70 7.95 1.92
C LEU A 231 24.78 8.19 0.86
N ALA A 232 26.05 8.30 1.26
CA ALA A 232 27.17 8.49 0.35
C ALA A 232 27.28 7.35 -0.67
N ALA A 233 27.20 6.09 -0.24
CA ALA A 233 27.28 4.96 -1.17
C ALA A 233 26.13 4.95 -2.20
N VAL A 234 24.93 5.38 -1.81
CA VAL A 234 23.81 5.52 -2.76
C VAL A 234 24.00 6.75 -3.66
N ASP A 235 24.48 7.86 -3.09
CA ASP A 235 24.80 9.10 -3.82
C ASP A 235 25.84 8.81 -4.92
N ASP A 236 26.93 8.12 -4.58
CA ASP A 236 27.99 7.73 -5.51
C ASP A 236 27.45 6.82 -6.63
N TRP A 237 26.58 5.86 -6.29
CA TRP A 237 25.95 5.00 -7.29
C TRP A 237 25.06 5.81 -8.25
N VAL A 238 24.23 6.72 -7.72
CA VAL A 238 23.35 7.57 -8.56
C VAL A 238 24.19 8.54 -9.41
N ALA A 239 25.26 9.09 -8.86
CA ALA A 239 26.17 9.96 -9.58
C ALA A 239 26.88 9.23 -10.73
N ALA A 240 27.23 7.96 -10.53
CA ALA A 240 27.78 7.10 -11.59
C ALA A 240 26.73 6.71 -12.64
N TYR A 241 25.49 6.47 -12.21
CA TYR A 241 24.36 6.17 -13.11
C TYR A 241 24.02 7.36 -14.03
N ARG A 242 24.21 8.61 -13.54
CA ARG A 242 23.95 9.87 -14.25
C ARG A 242 22.52 9.94 -14.82
N PRO A 243 21.49 9.95 -13.96
CA PRO A 243 20.11 10.06 -14.44
C PRO A 243 19.88 11.45 -15.06
N GLU A 244 19.36 11.47 -16.27
CA GLU A 244 18.88 12.70 -16.93
C GLU A 244 17.44 13.03 -16.52
N VAL A 245 16.65 11.98 -16.27
CA VAL A 245 15.24 12.06 -15.93
C VAL A 245 14.99 11.41 -14.57
N VAL A 246 14.15 12.06 -13.76
CA VAL A 246 13.63 11.47 -12.52
C VAL A 246 12.12 11.41 -12.56
N MET A 247 11.54 10.24 -12.27
CA MET A 247 10.13 10.17 -11.85
C MET A 247 10.07 10.31 -10.34
N TYR A 248 9.54 11.43 -9.87
CA TYR A 248 9.42 11.75 -8.44
C TYR A 248 8.00 11.46 -7.95
N PHE A 249 7.87 10.62 -6.91
CA PHE A 249 6.56 10.24 -6.40
C PHE A 249 6.50 10.12 -4.86
N SER A 250 5.40 10.59 -4.30
CA SER A 250 5.06 10.48 -2.88
C SER A 250 3.55 10.33 -2.73
N GLY A 251 3.10 9.74 -1.63
CA GLY A 251 1.69 9.59 -1.33
C GLY A 251 1.34 8.28 -0.62
N PRO A 252 0.05 8.05 -0.35
CA PRO A 252 -0.39 6.80 0.27
C PRO A 252 -0.17 5.61 -0.69
N VAL A 253 -0.01 4.41 -0.12
CA VAL A 253 0.15 3.16 -0.89
C VAL A 253 -0.99 2.93 -1.88
N THR A 254 -2.21 3.39 -1.55
CA THR A 254 -3.38 3.30 -2.42
C THR A 254 -3.24 4.11 -3.72
N ALA A 255 -2.35 5.10 -3.79
CA ALA A 255 -2.09 5.92 -4.96
C ALA A 255 -0.92 5.41 -5.83
N VAL A 256 -0.21 4.34 -5.42
CA VAL A 256 1.01 3.86 -6.10
C VAL A 256 0.78 3.44 -7.57
N TYR A 257 -0.46 3.15 -7.95
CA TYR A 257 -0.82 2.83 -9.33
C TYR A 257 -0.49 3.99 -10.29
N GLN A 258 -0.55 5.24 -9.81
CA GLN A 258 -0.27 6.44 -10.58
C GLN A 258 1.19 6.51 -11.04
N ALA A 259 2.13 6.11 -10.18
CA ALA A 259 3.53 5.96 -10.58
C ALA A 259 3.77 4.67 -11.38
N THR A 260 3.11 3.57 -10.99
CA THR A 260 3.31 2.25 -11.60
C THR A 260 3.01 2.25 -13.10
N MET A 261 1.97 2.96 -13.55
CA MET A 261 1.60 3.01 -14.97
C MET A 261 2.63 3.70 -15.87
N TRP A 262 3.56 4.48 -15.31
CA TRP A 262 4.62 5.15 -16.08
C TRP A 262 5.90 4.33 -16.20
N LEU A 263 6.07 3.28 -15.39
CA LEU A 263 7.31 2.49 -15.36
C LEU A 263 7.65 1.93 -16.75
N GLY A 264 6.71 1.26 -17.41
CA GLY A 264 6.95 0.67 -18.74
C GLY A 264 7.24 1.72 -19.83
N THR A 265 6.66 2.92 -19.75
CA THR A 265 7.03 4.02 -20.65
C THR A 265 8.47 4.47 -20.41
N LEU A 266 8.83 4.69 -19.15
CA LEU A 266 10.13 5.21 -18.76
C LEU A 266 11.28 4.20 -18.95
N GLU A 267 10.97 2.91 -19.01
CA GLU A 267 11.90 1.84 -19.38
C GLU A 267 12.28 1.85 -20.87
N ARG A 268 11.44 2.45 -21.72
CA ARG A 268 11.60 2.42 -23.19
C ARG A 268 12.20 3.69 -23.79
N ILE A 269 12.25 4.78 -23.03
CA ILE A 269 12.87 6.02 -23.51
C ILE A 269 14.40 5.94 -23.41
N THR A 270 15.10 6.61 -24.32
CA THR A 270 16.58 6.64 -24.32
C THR A 270 17.19 7.34 -23.09
N PRO A 271 16.66 8.48 -22.61
CA PRO A 271 17.24 9.16 -21.45
C PRO A 271 17.22 8.29 -20.18
N ARG A 272 18.35 8.24 -19.48
CA ARG A 272 18.49 7.44 -18.26
C ARG A 272 17.55 7.94 -17.18
N THR A 273 16.63 7.06 -16.76
CA THR A 273 15.60 7.40 -15.78
C THR A 273 15.90 6.79 -14.41
N LEU A 274 15.67 7.57 -13.35
CA LEU A 274 15.69 7.14 -11.95
C LEU A 274 14.31 7.36 -11.32
N VAL A 275 13.81 6.39 -10.55
CA VAL A 275 12.58 6.56 -9.77
C VAL A 275 12.93 6.99 -8.35
N VAL A 276 12.44 8.16 -7.93
CA VAL A 276 12.64 8.69 -6.58
C VAL A 276 11.33 8.64 -5.80
N LEU A 277 11.33 7.90 -4.69
CA LEU A 277 10.18 7.74 -3.80
C LEU A 277 10.43 8.43 -2.44
N ARG A 278 9.36 8.94 -1.83
CA ARG A 278 9.42 9.58 -0.51
C ARG A 278 8.91 8.72 0.64
N ASP A 279 8.15 7.67 0.36
CA ASP A 279 7.48 6.90 1.40
C ASP A 279 7.92 5.44 1.32
N ARG A 280 8.52 4.90 2.39
CA ARG A 280 9.07 3.53 2.41
C ARG A 280 8.08 2.45 1.94
N PRO A 281 6.79 2.48 2.34
CA PRO A 281 5.83 1.48 1.89
C PRO A 281 5.66 1.45 0.36
N LEU A 282 5.91 2.57 -0.33
CA LEU A 282 5.83 2.64 -1.79
C LEU A 282 6.91 1.82 -2.46
N ALA A 283 8.13 1.70 -1.88
CA ALA A 283 9.20 0.92 -2.47
C ALA A 283 8.77 -0.54 -2.68
N THR A 284 8.08 -1.13 -1.69
CA THR A 284 7.54 -2.50 -1.79
C THR A 284 6.27 -2.57 -2.65
N ALA A 285 5.43 -1.53 -2.61
CA ALA A 285 4.14 -1.55 -3.30
C ALA A 285 4.22 -1.25 -4.80
N LEU A 286 5.22 -0.47 -5.23
CA LEU A 286 5.45 -0.07 -6.62
C LEU A 286 5.54 -1.31 -7.54
N GLY A 287 4.95 -1.23 -8.73
CA GLY A 287 4.96 -2.32 -9.70
C GLY A 287 6.36 -2.84 -10.07
N THR A 288 6.38 -3.95 -10.79
CA THR A 288 7.63 -4.51 -11.34
C THR A 288 8.26 -3.50 -12.30
N THR A 289 9.58 -3.34 -12.22
CA THR A 289 10.34 -2.46 -13.10
C THR A 289 11.80 -2.89 -13.14
N THR A 290 12.49 -2.58 -14.23
CA THR A 290 13.94 -2.67 -14.39
C THR A 290 14.65 -1.37 -14.00
N LEU A 291 13.92 -0.25 -13.89
CA LEU A 291 14.49 1.05 -13.53
C LEU A 291 15.10 1.03 -12.13
N PRO A 292 16.20 1.75 -11.88
CA PRO A 292 16.69 1.96 -10.53
C PRO A 292 15.68 2.78 -9.73
N VAL A 293 15.43 2.33 -8.49
CA VAL A 293 14.52 3.00 -7.56
C VAL A 293 15.26 3.36 -6.29
N VAL A 294 15.16 4.62 -5.87
CA VAL A 294 15.70 5.13 -4.61
C VAL A 294 14.55 5.73 -3.80
N CYS A 295 14.32 5.22 -2.60
CA CYS A 295 13.38 5.79 -1.66
C CYS A 295 14.14 6.49 -0.53
N ILE A 296 14.04 7.82 -0.48
CA ILE A 296 14.64 8.67 0.55
C ILE A 296 13.49 9.27 1.36
N PRO A 297 13.20 8.80 2.59
CA PRO A 297 12.07 9.31 3.36
C PRO A 297 12.32 10.61 4.12
N SER A 298 13.56 10.85 4.54
CA SER A 298 13.90 12.10 5.24
C SER A 298 13.96 13.26 4.24
N SER A 299 13.26 14.36 4.52
CA SER A 299 13.34 15.57 3.69
C SER A 299 14.75 16.14 3.73
N VAL A 300 15.38 16.16 4.91
CA VAL A 300 16.75 16.65 5.10
C VAL A 300 17.75 15.84 4.27
N ASP A 301 17.63 14.50 4.23
CA ASP A 301 18.54 13.71 3.42
C ASP A 301 18.37 14.00 1.93
N LEU A 302 17.13 14.02 1.46
CA LEU A 302 16.83 14.26 0.05
C LEU A 302 17.35 15.63 -0.40
N MET A 303 17.14 16.67 0.42
CA MET A 303 17.61 18.02 0.13
C MET A 303 19.15 18.15 0.16
N ASN A 304 19.86 17.19 0.73
CA ASN A 304 21.33 17.12 0.75
C ASN A 304 21.88 16.03 -0.19
N PHE A 305 21.03 15.37 -0.98
CA PHE A 305 21.42 14.28 -1.87
C PHE A 305 21.84 14.85 -3.23
N ARG A 306 23.15 15.04 -3.39
CA ARG A 306 23.77 15.82 -4.47
C ARG A 306 23.75 15.13 -5.82
N ALA A 307 23.64 13.80 -5.84
CA ALA A 307 23.59 13.06 -7.09
C ALA A 307 22.36 13.39 -7.97
N LEU A 308 21.36 14.12 -7.44
CA LEU A 308 20.23 14.64 -8.21
C LEU A 308 20.49 16.02 -8.83
N ASP A 309 21.60 16.69 -8.51
CA ASP A 309 21.91 18.03 -9.04
C ASP A 309 22.18 17.99 -10.56
N GLY A 310 22.56 16.83 -11.11
CA GLY A 310 22.77 16.60 -12.54
C GLY A 310 21.49 16.30 -13.34
N VAL A 311 20.34 16.11 -12.68
CA VAL A 311 19.07 15.80 -13.33
C VAL A 311 18.62 17.00 -14.18
N ARG A 312 17.99 16.71 -15.33
CA ARG A 312 17.45 17.74 -16.23
C ARG A 312 15.94 17.84 -16.13
N VAL A 313 15.26 16.70 -16.03
CA VAL A 313 13.79 16.64 -16.02
C VAL A 313 13.28 15.88 -14.79
N ALA A 314 12.34 16.48 -14.06
CA ALA A 314 11.61 15.83 -12.98
C ALA A 314 10.14 15.67 -13.37
N LEU A 315 9.70 14.42 -13.50
CA LEU A 315 8.35 14.04 -13.87
C LEU A 315 7.50 13.74 -12.64
N PHE A 316 6.31 14.31 -12.58
CA PHE A 316 5.38 14.21 -11.44
C PHE A 316 4.04 13.57 -11.87
N PRO A 317 3.77 12.31 -11.50
CA PRO A 317 2.50 11.65 -11.80
C PRO A 317 1.31 12.13 -10.96
N ALA A 318 1.56 12.86 -9.88
CA ALA A 318 0.56 13.25 -8.90
C ALA A 318 0.91 14.56 -8.18
N ASN A 319 -0.13 15.27 -7.74
CA ASN A 319 -0.03 16.50 -6.97
C ASN A 319 -0.08 16.20 -5.47
N VAL A 320 1.06 16.29 -4.79
CA VAL A 320 1.18 16.07 -3.34
C VAL A 320 2.15 17.06 -2.71
N GLY A 321 1.94 17.42 -1.44
CA GLY A 321 2.77 18.42 -0.75
C GLY A 321 4.28 18.12 -0.76
N ASN A 322 4.65 16.84 -0.70
CA ASN A 322 6.06 16.41 -0.72
C ASN A 322 6.78 16.67 -2.05
N ASN A 323 6.09 17.08 -3.12
CA ASN A 323 6.72 17.47 -4.39
C ASN A 323 7.63 18.69 -4.22
N ILE A 324 7.39 19.52 -3.20
CA ILE A 324 8.21 20.70 -2.88
C ILE A 324 9.71 20.40 -2.76
N HIS A 325 10.09 19.19 -2.31
CA HIS A 325 11.50 18.84 -2.13
C HIS A 325 12.26 18.66 -3.45
N MET A 326 11.58 18.30 -4.54
CA MET A 326 12.18 18.23 -5.88
C MET A 326 11.94 19.52 -6.67
N LEU A 327 10.78 20.16 -6.52
CA LEU A 327 10.46 21.44 -7.18
C LEU A 327 11.43 22.57 -6.83
N ARG A 328 12.10 22.50 -5.69
CA ARG A 328 13.10 23.49 -5.26
C ARG A 328 14.46 23.38 -5.96
N VAL A 329 14.74 22.29 -6.68
CA VAL A 329 16.08 22.05 -7.25
C VAL A 329 16.29 23.00 -8.44
N PRO A 330 17.25 23.94 -8.35
CA PRO A 330 17.48 24.91 -9.42
C PRO A 330 17.95 24.21 -10.71
N GLY A 331 17.53 24.72 -11.86
CA GLY A 331 17.96 24.22 -13.18
C GLY A 331 17.20 22.97 -13.67
N VAL A 332 16.55 22.21 -12.79
CA VAL A 332 15.69 21.08 -13.19
C VAL A 332 14.38 21.61 -13.77
N ARG A 333 13.94 21.07 -14.91
CA ARG A 333 12.62 21.32 -15.48
C ARG A 333 11.60 20.41 -14.81
N SER A 334 10.66 21.00 -14.10
CA SER A 334 9.58 20.28 -13.42
C SER A 334 8.37 20.10 -14.34
N VAL A 335 7.90 18.85 -14.46
CA VAL A 335 6.87 18.48 -15.43
C VAL A 335 5.77 17.66 -14.76
N PHE A 336 4.55 18.16 -14.80
CA PHE A 336 3.38 17.36 -14.41
C PHE A 336 2.94 16.47 -15.56
N ILE A 337 2.92 15.16 -15.35
CA ILE A 337 2.47 14.17 -16.34
C ILE A 337 1.16 13.48 -15.94
N GLY A 338 0.73 13.67 -14.68
CA GLY A 338 -0.50 13.07 -14.17
C GLY A 338 -0.52 11.54 -14.26
N HIS A 339 -1.72 10.97 -14.27
CA HIS A 339 -1.95 9.51 -14.31
C HIS A 339 -3.21 9.16 -15.13
N GLY A 340 -3.50 10.01 -16.11
CA GLY A 340 -4.64 9.88 -17.01
C GLY A 340 -5.38 11.19 -17.20
N ASP A 341 -5.86 11.38 -18.43
CA ASP A 341 -6.55 12.60 -18.84
C ASP A 341 -8.05 12.34 -18.93
N SER A 342 -8.85 13.15 -18.24
CA SER A 342 -10.30 12.93 -18.09
C SER A 342 -11.04 14.24 -17.88
N ASP A 343 -12.36 14.22 -18.04
CA ASP A 343 -13.23 15.39 -17.87
C ASP A 343 -13.52 15.73 -16.39
N LYS A 344 -12.79 15.11 -15.44
CA LYS A 344 -12.96 15.35 -14.00
C LYS A 344 -12.10 16.51 -13.54
N GLU A 345 -12.60 17.25 -12.54
CA GLU A 345 -11.91 18.40 -11.91
C GLU A 345 -10.49 18.07 -11.43
N ALA A 346 -10.24 16.82 -11.03
CA ALA A 346 -8.92 16.36 -10.62
C ALA A 346 -7.87 16.43 -11.76
N SER A 347 -8.28 16.37 -13.03
CA SER A 347 -7.38 16.42 -14.19
C SER A 347 -6.92 17.84 -14.53
N PHE A 348 -7.54 18.90 -13.99
CA PHE A 348 -7.15 20.30 -14.23
C PHE A 348 -7.02 21.09 -12.91
N ASN A 349 -6.34 20.51 -11.93
CA ASN A 349 -6.20 21.06 -10.58
C ASN A 349 -5.30 22.34 -10.55
N PRO A 350 -5.66 23.41 -9.81
CA PRO A 350 -4.84 24.61 -9.65
C PRO A 350 -3.43 24.38 -9.08
N TYR A 351 -3.19 23.28 -8.35
CA TYR A 351 -1.86 22.90 -7.87
C TYR A 351 -0.85 22.81 -9.02
N THR A 352 -1.31 22.47 -10.23
CA THR A 352 -0.45 22.27 -11.41
C THR A 352 0.31 23.55 -11.83
N LYS A 353 -0.08 24.72 -11.32
CA LYS A 353 0.66 25.99 -11.52
C LYS A 353 2.11 25.97 -11.03
N VAL A 354 2.47 25.05 -10.14
CA VAL A 354 3.81 24.99 -9.55
C VAL A 354 4.86 24.40 -10.48
N TYR A 355 4.46 23.72 -11.55
CA TYR A 355 5.38 23.07 -12.48
C TYR A 355 5.77 24.01 -13.62
N ASP A 356 6.96 23.81 -14.17
CA ASP A 356 7.40 24.54 -15.36
C ASP A 356 6.59 24.15 -16.59
N GLU A 357 6.21 22.85 -16.69
CA GLU A 357 5.40 22.31 -17.78
C GLU A 357 4.31 21.35 -17.29
N VAL A 358 3.25 21.26 -18.08
CA VAL A 358 2.07 20.43 -17.87
C VAL A 358 1.85 19.62 -19.13
N TRP A 359 2.08 18.33 -19.05
CA TRP A 359 2.00 17.45 -20.22
C TRP A 359 0.64 16.77 -20.27
N VAL A 360 -0.03 16.97 -21.39
CA VAL A 360 -1.38 16.45 -21.65
C VAL A 360 -1.38 15.48 -22.82
N ALA A 361 -2.41 14.65 -22.90
CA ALA A 361 -2.49 13.61 -23.93
C ALA A 361 -2.74 14.19 -25.33
N GLY A 362 -3.48 15.29 -25.43
CA GLY A 362 -3.81 15.94 -26.70
C GLY A 362 -4.57 17.24 -26.48
N PRO A 363 -5.12 17.83 -27.56
CA PRO A 363 -5.79 19.13 -27.53
C PRO A 363 -6.87 19.25 -26.44
N ALA A 364 -7.63 18.19 -26.18
CA ALA A 364 -8.67 18.19 -25.16
C ALA A 364 -8.13 18.52 -23.75
N GLY A 365 -6.93 18.06 -23.41
CA GLY A 365 -6.30 18.33 -22.13
C GLY A 365 -5.90 19.81 -21.99
N ARG A 366 -5.37 20.41 -23.07
CA ARG A 366 -5.10 21.86 -23.13
C ARG A 366 -6.37 22.66 -22.93
N ASP A 367 -7.42 22.33 -23.68
CA ASP A 367 -8.70 23.03 -23.61
C ASP A 367 -9.35 22.93 -22.22
N ARG A 368 -9.16 21.83 -21.49
CA ARG A 368 -9.63 21.71 -20.10
C ARG A 368 -8.99 22.76 -19.20
N TYR A 369 -7.69 23.00 -19.30
CA TYR A 369 -7.02 24.05 -18.54
C TYR A 369 -7.49 25.45 -18.93
N LEU A 370 -7.66 25.71 -20.23
CA LEU A 370 -8.18 26.99 -20.75
C LEU A 370 -9.59 27.29 -20.23
N ARG A 371 -10.51 26.31 -20.32
CA ARG A 371 -11.90 26.47 -19.85
C ARG A 371 -12.00 26.60 -18.34
N ALA A 372 -11.20 25.83 -17.60
CA ALA A 372 -11.29 25.81 -16.14
C ALA A 372 -10.72 27.08 -15.48
N GLN A 373 -9.95 27.89 -16.22
CA GLN A 373 -9.36 29.16 -15.75
C GLN A 373 -8.63 29.03 -14.40
N VAL A 374 -7.97 27.89 -14.16
CA VAL A 374 -7.29 27.59 -12.89
C VAL A 374 -5.94 28.30 -12.71
N GLY A 375 -5.56 29.13 -13.70
CA GLY A 375 -4.34 29.93 -13.72
C GLY A 375 -3.09 29.20 -14.20
N VAL A 376 -3.24 28.01 -14.81
CA VAL A 376 -2.15 27.38 -15.57
C VAL A 376 -2.00 28.14 -16.88
N ARG A 377 -0.77 28.49 -17.23
CA ARG A 377 -0.44 29.25 -18.44
C ARG A 377 -0.46 28.33 -19.65
N ASP A 378 -1.04 28.78 -20.76
CA ASP A 378 -1.19 27.94 -21.96
C ASP A 378 0.17 27.55 -22.56
N GLU A 379 1.16 28.45 -22.51
CA GLU A 379 2.53 28.16 -22.97
C GLU A 379 3.28 27.13 -22.10
N ALA A 380 2.77 26.83 -20.89
CA ALA A 380 3.30 25.77 -20.05
C ALA A 380 2.66 24.41 -20.36
N VAL A 381 1.57 24.36 -21.15
CA VAL A 381 0.92 23.11 -21.53
C VAL A 381 1.55 22.57 -22.81
N GLU A 382 1.98 21.31 -22.78
CA GLU A 382 2.57 20.61 -23.92
C GLU A 382 1.76 19.35 -24.24
N GLU A 383 1.43 19.15 -25.51
CA GLU A 383 0.67 17.99 -25.98
C GLU A 383 1.65 16.89 -26.38
N VAL A 384 1.79 15.87 -25.52
CA VAL A 384 2.84 14.86 -25.67
C VAL A 384 2.30 13.48 -26.07
N GLY A 385 0.98 13.34 -26.15
CA GLY A 385 0.37 12.04 -26.35
C GLY A 385 0.21 11.25 -25.06
N ARG A 386 -0.21 10.00 -25.21
CA ARG A 386 -0.34 9.05 -24.11
C ARG A 386 0.46 7.77 -24.35
N PRO A 387 1.75 7.75 -23.98
CA PRO A 387 2.68 6.69 -24.36
C PRO A 387 2.33 5.31 -23.79
N GLN A 388 1.54 5.25 -22.71
CA GLN A 388 1.05 3.98 -22.16
C GLN A 388 0.11 3.24 -23.10
N LEU A 389 -0.49 3.95 -24.07
CA LEU A 389 -1.46 3.39 -25.00
C LEU A 389 -0.81 2.82 -26.26
N ALA A 390 0.53 2.86 -26.38
CA ALA A 390 1.25 2.35 -27.54
C ALA A 390 1.00 0.84 -27.79
N GLU A 391 0.65 0.08 -26.75
CA GLU A 391 0.37 -1.36 -26.83
C GLU A 391 -1.14 -1.67 -26.99
N VAL A 392 -2.00 -0.66 -27.05
CA VAL A 392 -3.44 -0.86 -27.23
C VAL A 392 -3.72 -1.20 -28.70
N SER A 393 -4.24 -2.41 -28.93
CA SER A 393 -4.63 -2.88 -30.26
C SER A 393 -5.91 -2.22 -30.74
N ARG A 394 -5.96 -1.97 -32.06
CA ARG A 394 -7.16 -1.52 -32.76
C ARG A 394 -8.12 -2.66 -33.12
N THR A 395 -7.66 -3.90 -32.97
CA THR A 395 -8.42 -5.13 -33.21
C THR A 395 -8.72 -5.85 -31.90
N SER A 396 -9.40 -6.99 -31.98
CA SER A 396 -9.67 -7.92 -30.88
C SER A 396 -9.52 -9.35 -31.40
N PRO A 397 -9.36 -10.36 -30.52
CA PRO A 397 -9.37 -11.76 -30.93
C PRO A 397 -10.63 -12.17 -31.68
N TYR A 398 -11.80 -11.61 -31.35
CA TYR A 398 -13.05 -11.90 -32.06
C TYR A 398 -13.05 -11.31 -33.47
N ALA A 399 -12.64 -10.05 -33.63
CA ALA A 399 -12.56 -9.38 -34.93
C ALA A 399 -11.56 -10.07 -35.89
N GLU A 400 -10.53 -10.72 -35.33
CA GLU A 400 -9.54 -11.50 -36.08
C GLU A 400 -9.97 -12.96 -36.34
N GLY A 401 -11.15 -13.38 -35.85
CA GLY A 401 -11.64 -14.75 -35.95
C GLY A 401 -10.92 -15.76 -35.04
N ALA A 402 -10.06 -15.30 -34.13
CA ALA A 402 -9.35 -16.11 -33.15
C ALA A 402 -10.19 -16.48 -31.92
N ALA A 403 -11.31 -15.78 -31.68
CA ALA A 403 -12.27 -16.10 -30.63
C ALA A 403 -13.69 -16.24 -31.19
N PRO A 404 -14.51 -17.20 -30.69
CA PRO A 404 -15.84 -17.49 -31.24
C PRO A 404 -16.92 -16.48 -30.83
N HIS A 405 -16.65 -15.65 -29.83
CA HIS A 405 -17.62 -14.73 -29.24
C HIS A 405 -17.02 -13.36 -29.03
N ARG A 406 -17.84 -12.34 -29.30
CA ARG A 406 -17.55 -10.95 -28.98
C ARG A 406 -17.35 -10.79 -27.48
N THR A 407 -16.35 -10.01 -27.08
CA THR A 407 -16.05 -9.69 -25.69
C THR A 407 -16.45 -8.25 -25.35
N VAL A 408 -17.28 -8.08 -24.32
CA VAL A 408 -17.64 -6.80 -23.73
C VAL A 408 -16.86 -6.60 -22.44
N LEU A 409 -16.10 -5.51 -22.35
CA LEU A 409 -15.47 -5.07 -21.11
C LEU A 409 -16.39 -4.13 -20.35
N TYR A 410 -16.83 -4.52 -19.16
CA TYR A 410 -17.48 -3.62 -18.21
C TYR A 410 -16.46 -3.09 -17.19
N ALA A 411 -16.14 -1.80 -17.26
CA ALA A 411 -15.15 -1.15 -16.40
C ALA A 411 -15.72 0.11 -15.73
N PRO A 412 -16.58 -0.04 -14.70
CA PRO A 412 -17.19 1.10 -14.04
C PRO A 412 -16.20 1.86 -13.15
N THR A 413 -16.50 3.14 -12.93
CA THR A 413 -15.84 3.95 -11.90
C THR A 413 -16.26 3.50 -10.50
N TRP A 414 -15.43 3.84 -9.51
CA TRP A 414 -15.79 3.68 -8.11
C TRP A 414 -16.71 4.82 -7.64
N GLU A 415 -17.25 4.67 -6.44
CA GLU A 415 -18.19 5.59 -5.81
C GLU A 415 -17.66 7.02 -5.53
N GLY A 416 -16.42 7.35 -5.92
CA GLY A 416 -15.85 8.69 -5.78
C GLY A 416 -15.66 9.17 -4.34
N TRP A 417 -15.20 10.41 -4.19
CA TRP A 417 -15.05 11.10 -2.89
C TRP A 417 -16.26 11.98 -2.55
N SER A 418 -17.04 12.40 -3.55
CA SER A 418 -18.29 13.17 -3.39
C SER A 418 -19.50 12.23 -3.37
N ASP A 419 -20.63 12.69 -2.84
CA ASP A 419 -21.88 11.94 -2.84
C ASP A 419 -22.66 12.06 -4.17
N ASP A 420 -21.96 12.37 -5.27
CA ASP A 420 -22.56 12.37 -6.60
C ASP A 420 -22.77 10.92 -7.07
N LEU A 421 -24.01 10.46 -6.89
CA LEU A 421 -24.47 9.12 -7.25
C LEU A 421 -24.46 8.88 -8.77
N PHE A 422 -24.33 9.91 -9.59
CA PHE A 422 -24.49 9.79 -11.05
C PHE A 422 -23.18 9.59 -11.80
N HIS A 423 -22.04 9.57 -11.12
CA HIS A 423 -20.74 9.34 -11.75
C HIS A 423 -20.35 7.87 -11.93
N SER A 424 -21.02 6.95 -11.22
CA SER A 424 -20.74 5.51 -11.26
C SER A 424 -22.00 4.71 -11.54
N SER A 425 -21.99 3.93 -12.63
CA SER A 425 -23.07 2.98 -12.94
C SER A 425 -23.12 1.80 -11.98
N LEU A 426 -22.06 1.56 -11.20
CA LEU A 426 -21.86 0.30 -10.48
C LEU A 426 -23.05 -0.08 -9.60
N VAL A 427 -23.57 0.88 -8.81
CA VAL A 427 -24.69 0.64 -7.89
C VAL A 427 -26.03 0.69 -8.61
N ALA A 428 -26.25 1.72 -9.42
CA ALA A 428 -27.53 2.00 -10.05
C ALA A 428 -27.88 1.01 -11.18
N MET A 429 -26.89 0.64 -11.99
CA MET A 429 -27.10 -0.07 -13.26
C MET A 429 -26.26 -1.35 -13.37
N GLY A 430 -25.12 -1.47 -12.68
CA GLY A 430 -24.12 -2.52 -12.91
C GLY A 430 -24.65 -3.95 -12.93
N PRO A 431 -25.38 -4.42 -11.90
CA PRO A 431 -25.98 -5.76 -11.93
C PRO A 431 -27.01 -5.96 -13.03
N ALA A 432 -27.68 -4.91 -13.51
CA ALA A 432 -28.65 -4.99 -14.60
C ALA A 432 -27.94 -5.03 -15.97
N ILE A 433 -26.91 -4.20 -16.16
CA ILE A 433 -26.02 -4.24 -17.34
C ILE A 433 -25.47 -5.65 -17.53
N VAL A 434 -24.91 -6.24 -16.47
CA VAL A 434 -24.31 -7.58 -16.55
C VAL A 434 -25.34 -8.64 -16.89
N ARG A 435 -26.54 -8.61 -16.29
CA ARG A 435 -27.63 -9.54 -16.67
C ARG A 435 -28.00 -9.41 -18.14
N ALA A 436 -28.23 -8.19 -18.62
CA ALA A 436 -28.59 -7.95 -20.02
C ALA A 436 -27.50 -8.40 -21.01
N LEU A 437 -26.22 -8.33 -20.62
CA LEU A 437 -25.11 -8.87 -21.41
C LEU A 437 -25.08 -10.40 -21.38
N LEU A 438 -25.35 -11.03 -20.24
CA LEU A 438 -25.39 -12.50 -20.10
C LEU A 438 -26.55 -13.13 -20.89
N ASP A 439 -27.65 -12.41 -21.09
CA ASP A 439 -28.77 -12.83 -21.94
C ASP A 439 -28.42 -12.83 -23.45
N ARG A 440 -27.19 -12.43 -23.81
CA ARG A 440 -26.67 -12.40 -25.17
C ARG A 440 -25.49 -13.36 -25.31
N ARG A 441 -25.17 -13.73 -26.55
CA ARG A 441 -24.03 -14.61 -26.85
C ARG A 441 -22.70 -13.83 -26.87
N VAL A 442 -22.39 -13.12 -25.79
CA VAL A 442 -21.16 -12.32 -25.62
C VAL A 442 -20.40 -12.70 -24.36
N ARG A 443 -19.07 -12.65 -24.44
CA ARG A 443 -18.18 -12.82 -23.30
C ARG A 443 -18.11 -11.52 -22.53
N VAL A 444 -18.07 -11.60 -21.19
CA VAL A 444 -17.99 -10.41 -20.33
C VAL A 444 -16.70 -10.45 -19.54
N ILE A 445 -15.92 -9.37 -19.64
CA ILE A 445 -14.83 -9.06 -18.71
C ILE A 445 -15.32 -7.95 -17.79
N TYR A 446 -15.35 -8.20 -16.49
CA TYR A 446 -15.62 -7.18 -15.48
C TYR A 446 -14.34 -6.76 -14.78
N LYS A 447 -13.95 -5.49 -14.94
CA LYS A 447 -12.77 -4.91 -14.29
C LYS A 447 -13.17 -3.69 -13.45
N PRO A 448 -13.52 -3.86 -12.17
CA PRO A 448 -13.83 -2.75 -11.29
C PRO A 448 -12.61 -1.87 -11.02
N HIS A 449 -12.86 -0.62 -10.64
CA HIS A 449 -11.83 0.27 -10.13
C HIS A 449 -11.21 -0.28 -8.82
N PRO A 450 -9.89 -0.11 -8.56
CA PRO A 450 -9.23 -0.67 -7.37
C PRO A 450 -9.81 -0.20 -6.02
N LEU A 451 -10.47 0.96 -6.01
CA LEU A 451 -11.12 1.53 -4.82
C LEU A 451 -12.62 1.17 -4.68
N THR A 452 -13.16 0.33 -5.56
CA THR A 452 -14.57 -0.05 -5.52
C THR A 452 -14.96 -0.64 -4.16
N GLY A 453 -16.00 -0.07 -3.55
CA GLY A 453 -16.53 -0.51 -2.26
C GLY A 453 -15.69 -0.10 -1.05
N HIS A 454 -14.66 0.73 -1.24
CA HIS A 454 -13.83 1.26 -0.16
C HIS A 454 -14.64 2.18 0.76
N ARG A 455 -15.49 3.05 0.19
CA ARG A 455 -16.31 4.03 0.92
C ARG A 455 -17.76 3.58 1.04
N SER A 456 -18.32 2.94 0.00
CA SER A 456 -19.74 2.61 -0.07
C SER A 456 -20.01 1.11 0.16
N PRO A 457 -20.74 0.74 1.23
CA PRO A 457 -21.22 -0.63 1.42
C PRO A 457 -22.14 -1.10 0.27
N ALA A 458 -22.91 -0.19 -0.33
CA ALA A 458 -23.76 -0.48 -1.47
C ALA A 458 -22.92 -0.81 -2.72
N ALA A 459 -21.85 -0.06 -3.00
CA ALA A 459 -20.90 -0.38 -4.07
C ALA A 459 -20.24 -1.75 -3.85
N ARG A 460 -19.88 -2.08 -2.61
CA ARG A 460 -19.36 -3.40 -2.24
C ARG A 460 -20.38 -4.52 -2.43
N ALA A 461 -21.66 -4.25 -2.18
CA ALA A 461 -22.74 -5.20 -2.43
C ALA A 461 -22.98 -5.41 -3.93
N ALA A 462 -23.03 -4.34 -4.72
CA ALA A 462 -23.17 -4.40 -6.18
C ALA A 462 -22.00 -5.15 -6.83
N HIS A 463 -20.76 -4.86 -6.42
CA HIS A 463 -19.57 -5.61 -6.86
C HIS A 463 -19.70 -7.11 -6.60
N ARG A 464 -20.12 -7.51 -5.38
CA ARG A 464 -20.34 -8.94 -5.05
C ARG A 464 -21.43 -9.56 -5.93
N LYS A 465 -22.52 -8.84 -6.18
CA LYS A 465 -23.62 -9.32 -7.02
C LYS A 465 -23.18 -9.54 -8.47
N ILE A 466 -22.42 -8.61 -9.05
CA ILE A 466 -21.86 -8.76 -10.40
C ILE A 466 -20.93 -9.97 -10.48
N THR A 467 -20.02 -10.10 -9.50
CA THR A 467 -19.09 -11.24 -9.45
C THR A 467 -19.84 -12.57 -9.39
N ALA A 468 -20.89 -12.67 -8.57
CA ALA A 468 -21.73 -13.87 -8.50
C ALA A 468 -22.42 -14.18 -9.84
N LEU A 469 -23.07 -13.19 -10.47
CA LEU A 469 -23.72 -13.36 -11.77
C LEU A 469 -22.76 -13.92 -12.84
N LEU A 470 -21.53 -13.41 -12.90
CA LEU A 470 -20.54 -13.88 -13.87
C LEU A 470 -19.98 -15.27 -13.55
N GLN A 471 -19.91 -15.64 -12.27
CA GLN A 471 -19.43 -16.96 -11.83
C GLN A 471 -20.50 -18.06 -11.97
N GLU A 472 -21.78 -17.70 -11.84
CA GLU A 472 -22.92 -18.60 -11.96
C GLU A 472 -23.33 -18.85 -13.42
N SER A 473 -22.92 -17.97 -14.35
CA SER A 473 -23.19 -18.13 -15.78
C SER A 473 -22.47 -19.34 -16.36
N ALA A 474 -23.22 -20.27 -16.94
CA ALA A 474 -22.71 -21.49 -17.58
C ALA A 474 -22.56 -21.30 -19.11
N GLY A 475 -21.61 -22.02 -19.71
CA GLY A 475 -21.46 -22.10 -21.17
C GLY A 475 -20.54 -21.05 -21.81
N MET A 476 -20.09 -20.04 -21.07
CA MET A 476 -19.08 -19.08 -21.54
C MET A 476 -18.13 -18.62 -20.43
N SER A 477 -16.83 -18.51 -20.75
CA SER A 477 -15.80 -18.13 -19.77
C SER A 477 -15.73 -16.61 -19.55
N HIS A 478 -16.66 -16.08 -18.76
CA HIS A 478 -16.61 -14.71 -18.25
C HIS A 478 -15.46 -14.53 -17.25
N VAL A 479 -14.96 -13.29 -17.09
CA VAL A 479 -13.80 -13.00 -16.24
C VAL A 479 -14.07 -11.84 -15.30
N VAL A 480 -13.69 -12.00 -14.03
CA VAL A 480 -13.67 -10.94 -13.02
C VAL A 480 -12.23 -10.58 -12.69
N VAL A 481 -11.81 -9.35 -12.98
CA VAL A 481 -10.43 -8.89 -12.84
C VAL A 481 -10.30 -7.92 -11.67
N THR A 482 -10.05 -8.46 -10.47
CA THR A 482 -9.82 -7.68 -9.24
C THR A 482 -8.34 -7.48 -8.90
N GLY A 483 -7.46 -8.28 -9.53
CA GLY A 483 -6.01 -8.23 -9.33
C GLY A 483 -5.28 -7.27 -10.27
N ARG A 484 -3.94 -7.30 -10.19
CA ARG A 484 -3.05 -6.52 -11.07
C ARG A 484 -3.07 -7.02 -12.52
N LYS A 485 -3.27 -8.32 -12.72
CA LYS A 485 -3.33 -8.97 -14.04
C LYS A 485 -4.69 -9.67 -14.25
N PRO A 486 -5.22 -9.67 -15.48
CA PRO A 486 -4.76 -8.84 -16.60
C PRO A 486 -4.86 -7.33 -16.29
N SER A 487 -3.95 -6.56 -16.88
CA SER A 487 -3.92 -5.11 -16.81
C SER A 487 -5.16 -4.51 -17.48
N LEU A 488 -5.37 -3.21 -17.30
CA LEU A 488 -6.48 -2.54 -17.99
C LEU A 488 -6.32 -2.60 -19.52
N TYR A 489 -5.10 -2.39 -20.02
CA TYR A 489 -4.81 -2.40 -21.45
C TYR A 489 -4.85 -3.80 -22.07
N GLU A 490 -4.45 -4.84 -21.31
CA GLU A 490 -4.69 -6.23 -21.72
C GLU A 490 -6.20 -6.50 -21.86
N CYS A 491 -7.03 -6.00 -20.93
CA CYS A 491 -8.48 -6.11 -21.06
C CYS A 491 -9.03 -5.31 -22.26
N PHE A 492 -8.38 -4.20 -22.64
CA PHE A 492 -8.76 -3.46 -23.85
C PHE A 492 -8.48 -4.27 -25.10
N ASN A 493 -7.33 -4.92 -25.17
CA ASN A 493 -6.93 -5.73 -26.33
C ASN A 493 -7.86 -6.95 -26.52
N GLU A 494 -8.35 -7.51 -25.43
CA GLU A 494 -9.34 -8.60 -25.45
C GLU A 494 -10.76 -8.15 -25.83
N ALA A 495 -11.12 -6.90 -25.58
CA ALA A 495 -12.49 -6.42 -25.73
C ALA A 495 -12.80 -5.91 -27.14
N ASP A 496 -14.01 -6.18 -27.60
CA ASP A 496 -14.59 -5.56 -28.80
C ASP A 496 -15.32 -4.26 -28.48
N VAL A 497 -15.95 -4.21 -27.30
CA VAL A 497 -16.77 -3.09 -26.85
C VAL A 497 -16.48 -2.78 -25.39
N LEU A 498 -16.32 -1.51 -25.04
CA LEU A 498 -16.26 -1.04 -23.66
C LEU A 498 -17.64 -0.56 -23.21
N VAL A 499 -18.06 -0.96 -22.01
CA VAL A 499 -19.13 -0.31 -21.23
C VAL A 499 -18.49 0.31 -19.99
N SER A 500 -18.61 1.62 -19.82
CA SER A 500 -17.96 2.36 -18.74
C SER A 500 -18.77 3.58 -18.32
N ASP A 501 -18.33 4.23 -17.25
CA ASP A 501 -18.79 5.57 -16.85
C ASP A 501 -17.83 6.66 -17.35
N ILE A 502 -18.11 7.91 -16.99
CA ILE A 502 -17.19 9.05 -17.21
C ILE A 502 -15.89 8.84 -16.42
N SER A 503 -14.83 8.49 -17.14
CA SER A 503 -13.51 8.23 -16.55
C SER A 503 -12.40 8.33 -17.57
N SER A 504 -11.15 8.37 -17.10
CA SER A 504 -9.98 8.21 -17.97
C SER A 504 -10.03 6.91 -18.76
N VAL A 505 -10.61 5.81 -18.24
CA VAL A 505 -10.74 4.53 -18.95
C VAL A 505 -11.36 4.70 -20.33
N VAL A 506 -12.37 5.57 -20.47
CA VAL A 506 -12.98 5.89 -21.76
C VAL A 506 -11.98 6.63 -22.66
N SER A 507 -11.33 7.67 -22.14
CA SER A 507 -10.29 8.41 -22.87
C SER A 507 -9.15 7.49 -23.35
N ASP A 508 -8.72 6.53 -22.53
CA ASP A 508 -7.70 5.54 -22.93
C ASP A 508 -8.24 4.58 -23.99
N PHE A 509 -9.45 4.03 -23.79
CA PHE A 509 -10.02 3.02 -24.68
C PHE A 509 -10.26 3.56 -26.09
N VAL A 510 -10.57 4.86 -26.21
CA VAL A 510 -10.65 5.55 -27.50
C VAL A 510 -9.39 5.34 -28.35
N ALA A 511 -8.21 5.12 -27.76
CA ALA A 511 -6.98 4.81 -28.52
C ALA A 511 -7.13 3.58 -29.43
N SER A 512 -7.93 2.61 -29.04
CA SER A 512 -8.22 1.42 -29.85
C SER A 512 -9.09 1.71 -31.07
N GLY A 513 -9.85 2.81 -31.08
CA GLY A 513 -10.86 3.09 -32.10
C GLY A 513 -12.10 2.19 -32.04
N LYS A 514 -12.14 1.21 -31.11
CA LYS A 514 -13.25 0.28 -30.93
C LYS A 514 -14.49 0.97 -30.33
N PRO A 515 -15.70 0.44 -30.57
CA PRO A 515 -16.94 1.00 -30.02
C PRO A 515 -16.95 1.04 -28.49
N TYR A 516 -17.58 2.06 -27.93
CA TYR A 516 -17.77 2.16 -26.49
C TYR A 516 -19.11 2.79 -26.12
N VAL A 517 -19.58 2.41 -24.93
CA VAL A 517 -20.85 2.79 -24.33
C VAL A 517 -20.56 3.50 -23.02
N VAL A 518 -21.17 4.66 -22.83
CA VAL A 518 -21.07 5.43 -21.60
C VAL A 518 -22.40 5.42 -20.87
N ALA A 519 -22.39 4.99 -19.61
CA ALA A 519 -23.56 5.02 -18.75
C ALA A 519 -23.92 6.47 -18.39
N ASN A 520 -25.13 6.89 -18.78
CA ASN A 520 -25.74 8.16 -18.41
C ASN A 520 -26.65 7.95 -17.19
N VAL A 521 -26.03 7.72 -16.03
CA VAL A 521 -26.73 7.39 -14.79
C VAL A 521 -27.75 8.47 -14.39
N ALA A 522 -27.47 9.73 -14.74
CA ALA A 522 -28.34 10.88 -14.47
C ALA A 522 -29.53 11.01 -15.44
N GLY A 523 -29.57 10.24 -16.53
CA GLY A 523 -30.63 10.36 -17.54
C GLY A 523 -30.68 11.73 -18.21
N LEU A 524 -29.54 12.43 -18.33
CA LEU A 524 -29.49 13.75 -18.96
C LEU A 524 -29.78 13.66 -20.48
N PRO A 525 -30.35 14.71 -21.09
CA PRO A 525 -30.40 14.82 -22.55
C PRO A 525 -29.02 14.60 -23.19
N ALA A 526 -28.98 13.90 -24.33
CA ALA A 526 -27.74 13.42 -24.93
C ALA A 526 -26.79 14.55 -25.36
N ASP A 527 -27.34 15.65 -25.87
CA ASP A 527 -26.62 16.89 -26.22
C ASP A 527 -25.95 17.51 -24.99
N ARG A 528 -26.71 17.68 -23.90
CA ARG A 528 -26.21 18.21 -22.63
C ARG A 528 -25.14 17.32 -22.00
N PHE A 529 -25.32 16.00 -22.09
CA PHE A 529 -24.36 15.05 -21.55
C PHE A 529 -23.02 15.13 -22.29
N ARG A 530 -23.04 15.25 -23.62
CA ARG A 530 -21.84 15.36 -24.45
C ARG A 530 -21.15 16.73 -24.34
N GLU A 531 -21.92 17.80 -24.18
CA GLU A 531 -21.39 19.15 -23.90
C GLU A 531 -20.59 19.15 -22.59
N ARG A 532 -21.14 18.51 -21.55
CA ARG A 532 -20.49 18.40 -20.24
C ARG A 532 -19.31 17.43 -20.24
N TYR A 533 -19.41 16.34 -20.99
CA TYR A 533 -18.41 15.27 -21.02
C TYR A 533 -17.95 14.99 -22.46
N PRO A 534 -16.96 15.75 -22.97
CA PRO A 534 -16.45 15.57 -24.32
C PRO A 534 -16.03 14.14 -24.68
N ALA A 535 -15.52 13.36 -23.72
CA ALA A 535 -15.18 11.96 -23.95
C ALA A 535 -16.39 11.07 -24.32
N ALA A 536 -17.63 11.51 -24.05
CA ALA A 536 -18.85 10.83 -24.47
C ALA A 536 -19.33 11.26 -25.89
N GLY A 537 -18.63 12.20 -26.54
CA GLY A 537 -19.01 12.76 -27.83
C GLY A 537 -19.09 11.73 -28.97
N ALA A 538 -18.35 10.63 -28.87
CA ALA A 538 -18.38 9.52 -29.82
C ALA A 538 -18.84 8.19 -29.18
N ALA A 539 -19.52 8.27 -28.05
CA ALA A 539 -20.08 7.12 -27.34
C ALA A 539 -21.53 6.87 -27.76
N TYR A 540 -21.93 5.60 -27.68
CA TYR A 540 -23.32 5.27 -27.43
C TYR A 540 -23.64 5.59 -25.97
N LEU A 541 -24.76 6.26 -25.70
CA LEU A 541 -25.20 6.57 -24.34
C LEU A 541 -26.17 5.50 -23.88
N LEU A 542 -26.04 5.07 -22.63
CA LEU A 542 -26.88 4.05 -22.02
C LEU A 542 -27.65 4.67 -20.85
N GLY A 543 -28.97 4.72 -20.98
CA GLY A 543 -29.88 5.24 -19.96
C GLY A 543 -30.04 4.28 -18.77
N PRO A 544 -30.59 4.74 -17.64
CA PRO A 544 -30.74 3.94 -16.42
C PRO A 544 -31.64 2.70 -16.57
N ASP A 545 -32.53 2.68 -17.56
CA ASP A 545 -33.41 1.56 -17.89
C ASP A 545 -32.80 0.56 -18.89
N LEU A 546 -31.62 0.87 -19.44
CA LEU A 546 -30.87 0.08 -20.41
C LEU A 546 -31.60 -0.15 -21.75
N ALA A 547 -32.60 0.68 -22.08
CA ALA A 547 -33.44 0.49 -23.26
C ALA A 547 -32.64 0.47 -24.58
N GLU A 548 -31.51 1.17 -24.62
CA GLU A 548 -30.67 1.30 -25.81
C GLU A 548 -29.74 0.10 -26.05
N LEU A 549 -29.42 -0.67 -25.01
CA LEU A 549 -28.38 -1.71 -25.08
C LEU A 549 -28.64 -2.77 -26.16
N PRO A 550 -29.86 -3.30 -26.36
CA PRO A 550 -30.15 -4.25 -27.43
C PRO A 550 -29.83 -3.73 -28.83
N ASP A 551 -30.24 -2.48 -29.14
CA ASP A 551 -30.02 -1.89 -30.46
C ASP A 551 -28.56 -1.53 -30.67
N ILE A 552 -27.87 -1.02 -29.64
CA ILE A 552 -26.42 -0.75 -29.68
C ILE A 552 -25.67 -2.03 -30.08
N LEU A 553 -25.90 -3.15 -29.37
CA LEU A 553 -25.19 -4.40 -29.66
C LEU A 553 -25.52 -4.94 -31.06
N ARG A 554 -26.79 -4.85 -31.48
CA ARG A 554 -27.22 -5.26 -32.83
C ARG A 554 -26.50 -4.47 -33.93
N ARG A 555 -26.46 -3.14 -33.84
CA ARG A 555 -25.76 -2.29 -34.82
C ARG A 555 -24.28 -2.64 -34.91
N LEU A 556 -23.65 -2.91 -33.77
CA LEU A 556 -22.26 -3.31 -33.75
C LEU A 556 -22.02 -4.69 -34.36
N ASP A 557 -23.02 -5.57 -34.44
CA ASP A 557 -22.91 -6.89 -35.09
C ASP A 557 -22.97 -6.80 -36.62
N VAL A 558 -23.51 -5.71 -37.19
CA VAL A 558 -23.67 -5.52 -38.64
C VAL A 558 -22.53 -4.62 -39.18
N PRO A 559 -21.65 -5.12 -40.07
CA PRO A 559 -20.61 -4.29 -40.67
C PRO A 559 -21.19 -3.04 -41.36
N GLY A 560 -20.69 -1.86 -40.99
CA GLY A 560 -21.12 -0.59 -41.58
C GLY A 560 -22.24 0.15 -40.84
N GLU A 561 -22.90 -0.46 -39.84
CA GLU A 561 -23.95 0.21 -39.04
C GLU A 561 -23.43 0.94 -37.78
N ASP A 562 -22.12 1.12 -37.67
CA ASP A 562 -21.50 1.88 -36.58
C ASP A 562 -21.48 3.38 -36.88
N ASP A 563 -22.59 4.04 -36.57
CA ASP A 563 -22.78 5.48 -36.73
C ASP A 563 -21.74 6.34 -36.00
N MET A 564 -21.13 5.80 -34.93
CA MET A 564 -20.16 6.52 -34.11
C MET A 564 -18.73 6.40 -34.64
N ALA A 565 -18.45 5.57 -35.65
CA ALA A 565 -17.09 5.30 -36.11
C ALA A 565 -16.33 6.55 -36.59
N ALA A 566 -17.00 7.44 -37.34
CA ALA A 566 -16.39 8.69 -37.81
C ALA A 566 -16.11 9.66 -36.64
N ALA A 567 -17.09 9.81 -35.74
CA ALA A 567 -16.94 10.61 -34.53
C ALA A 567 -15.81 10.08 -33.63
N ARG A 568 -15.65 8.76 -33.51
CA ARG A 568 -14.57 8.15 -32.72
C ARG A 568 -13.19 8.47 -33.27
N ARG A 569 -13.01 8.50 -34.61
CA ARG A 569 -11.74 8.91 -35.22
C ARG A 569 -11.40 10.36 -34.89
N ALA A 570 -12.37 11.27 -35.01
CA ALA A 570 -12.18 12.69 -34.67
C ALA A 570 -11.90 12.88 -33.17
N LEU A 571 -12.68 12.22 -32.30
CA LEU A 571 -12.50 12.29 -30.86
C LEU A 571 -11.14 11.74 -30.43
N ARG A 572 -10.65 10.68 -31.06
CA ARG A 572 -9.33 10.12 -30.77
C ARG A 572 -8.21 11.12 -31.02
N ALA A 573 -8.24 11.82 -32.16
CA ALA A 573 -7.26 12.87 -32.45
C ALA A 573 -7.35 14.04 -31.46
N TYR A 574 -8.57 14.43 -31.07
CA TYR A 574 -8.78 15.49 -30.08
C TYR A 574 -8.33 15.10 -28.67
N LEU A 575 -8.56 13.86 -28.22
CA LEU A 575 -8.19 13.40 -26.89
C LEU A 575 -6.71 13.03 -26.75
N LEU A 576 -6.10 12.43 -27.78
CA LEU A 576 -4.79 11.78 -27.70
C LEU A 576 -3.73 12.36 -28.66
N GLY A 577 -4.09 13.40 -29.41
CA GLY A 577 -3.24 14.02 -30.43
C GLY A 577 -3.13 13.17 -31.71
N ALA A 578 -2.20 13.57 -32.57
CA ALA A 578 -1.92 12.91 -33.85
C ALA A 578 -1.54 11.41 -33.73
N ASP A 579 -1.68 10.67 -34.82
CA ASP A 579 -1.30 9.24 -34.88
C ASP A 579 0.18 8.99 -35.14
N HIS A 580 0.83 9.97 -35.76
CA HIS A 580 2.23 9.88 -36.14
C HIS A 580 2.96 11.19 -35.78
N PRO A 581 4.19 11.12 -35.23
CA PRO A 581 4.84 9.91 -34.75
C PRO A 581 4.08 9.30 -33.56
N ASP A 582 4.39 8.04 -33.23
CA ASP A 582 3.65 7.33 -32.18
C ASP A 582 3.74 8.07 -30.82
N PRO A 583 2.81 7.82 -29.88
CA PRO A 583 2.78 8.52 -28.61
C PRO A 583 4.04 8.38 -27.75
N LEU A 584 4.80 7.28 -27.86
CA LEU A 584 6.05 7.10 -27.13
C LEU A 584 7.16 7.98 -27.72
N ALA A 585 7.28 8.02 -29.05
CA ALA A 585 8.23 8.89 -29.72
C ALA A 585 7.98 10.38 -29.42
N ARG A 586 6.72 10.82 -29.39
CA ARG A 586 6.37 12.20 -28.99
C ARG A 586 6.71 12.51 -27.55
N PHE A 587 6.42 11.58 -26.64
CA PHE A 587 6.76 11.74 -25.22
C PHE A 587 8.27 11.82 -25.03
N GLU A 588 9.04 10.95 -25.67
CA GLU A 588 10.50 11.00 -25.59
C GLU A 588 11.07 12.30 -26.16
N GLU A 589 10.53 12.77 -27.28
CA GLU A 589 10.95 14.05 -27.85
C GLU A 589 10.60 15.23 -26.93
N ALA A 590 9.45 15.19 -26.24
CA ALA A 590 9.10 16.18 -25.21
C ALA A 590 10.09 16.15 -24.02
N VAL A 591 10.52 14.96 -23.58
CA VAL A 591 11.58 14.79 -22.57
C VAL A 591 12.88 15.45 -23.03
N ARG A 592 13.32 15.21 -24.27
CA ARG A 592 14.54 15.83 -24.81
C ARG A 592 14.43 17.36 -24.88
N ARG A 593 13.30 17.90 -25.34
CA ARG A 593 13.06 19.35 -25.36
C ARG A 593 13.07 19.94 -23.95
N ALA A 594 12.43 19.30 -22.98
CA ALA A 594 12.44 19.75 -21.59
C ALA A 594 13.86 19.71 -21.00
N ALA A 595 14.65 18.68 -21.32
CA ALA A 595 16.05 18.60 -20.91
C ALA A 595 16.89 19.72 -21.53
N ALA A 596 16.75 19.99 -22.82
CA ALA A 596 17.46 21.10 -23.49
C ALA A 596 17.09 22.47 -22.90
N ARG A 597 15.80 22.69 -22.56
CA ARG A 597 15.35 23.90 -21.84
C ARG A 597 15.94 23.99 -20.44
N ALA A 598 16.02 22.86 -19.72
CA ALA A 598 16.66 22.77 -18.40
C ALA A 598 18.14 23.18 -18.47
N GLU A 599 18.86 22.66 -19.46
CA GLU A 599 20.26 23.00 -19.68
C GLU A 599 20.44 24.47 -20.03
N ALA A 600 19.68 25.00 -20.98
CA ALA A 600 19.73 26.42 -21.32
C ALA A 600 19.49 27.32 -20.11
N ARG A 601 18.54 26.94 -19.23
CA ARG A 601 18.29 27.63 -17.96
C ARG A 601 19.49 27.51 -17.02
N ALA A 602 20.06 26.32 -16.85
CA ALA A 602 21.25 26.10 -16.03
C ALA A 602 22.43 26.96 -16.50
N ARG A 603 22.66 27.06 -17.82
CA ARG A 603 23.66 27.96 -18.43
C ARG A 603 23.42 29.41 -18.06
N SER A 604 22.18 29.90 -18.24
CA SER A 604 21.82 31.28 -17.90
C SER A 604 21.98 31.64 -16.42
N LEU A 605 21.91 30.64 -15.53
CA LEU A 605 22.07 30.79 -14.08
C LEU A 605 23.52 30.58 -13.62
N GLY A 606 24.47 30.30 -14.51
CA GLY A 606 25.86 29.99 -14.15
C GLY A 606 26.01 28.66 -13.40
N LEU A 607 25.06 27.73 -13.55
CA LEU A 607 25.06 26.42 -12.88
C LEU A 607 25.85 25.35 -13.64
N GLU A 608 26.56 25.71 -14.72
CA GLU A 608 27.35 24.82 -15.58
C GLU A 608 28.47 24.07 -14.82
N ALA A 609 28.90 24.59 -13.67
CA ALA A 609 29.92 24.00 -12.81
C ALA A 609 29.47 22.80 -11.96
N LEU A 610 28.21 22.34 -12.08
CA LEU A 610 27.71 21.14 -11.40
C LEU A 610 27.69 19.91 -12.33
N ALA A 611 28.73 19.73 -13.16
CA ALA A 611 29.17 18.38 -13.48
C ALA A 611 29.36 17.64 -12.14
N PRO A 612 28.99 16.36 -11.99
CA PRO A 612 29.14 15.65 -10.73
C PRO A 612 30.59 15.85 -10.30
N SER A 613 30.82 16.60 -9.22
CA SER A 613 32.18 16.80 -8.73
C SER A 613 32.71 15.39 -8.54
N ALA A 614 33.72 15.01 -9.31
CA ALA A 614 34.58 13.92 -8.88
C ALA A 614 35.04 14.37 -7.49
N ARG A 615 34.49 13.74 -6.44
CA ARG A 615 34.93 14.01 -5.09
C ARG A 615 36.35 13.45 -5.06
N ASP A 616 37.34 14.33 -4.98
CA ASP A 616 38.68 13.98 -4.52
C ASP A 616 38.61 13.39 -3.11
#